data_AF-A0A8H5ZN44-F1
#
_entry.id   AF-A0A8H5ZN44-F1
#
_cell.length_a   1.000
_cell.length_b   1.000
_cell.length_c   1.000
_cell.angle_alpha   90.00
_cell.angle_beta   90.00
_cell.angle_gamma   90.00
#
_symmetry.space_group_name_H-M   'P 1'
#
loop_
_entity.id
_entity.type
_entity.pdbx_description
1 polymer ?
#
loop_
_entity_poly.entity_id
_entity_poly.type
_entity_poly.pdbx_seq_one_letter_code
_entity_poly.pdbx_strand_id
1 'polypeptide(L)'
;MMGKGYEEKMEKHHIAHAEPTEAPAKAQGMSALVWDNQGPSQQQDEQQQMSLLPESSYELVSGHSVIDDYRMSIQGRQMSSDKQREMISDVHRALTDPLLNDLDRNSRYYLYHFATQLCEVMVVYDGPGQNPIRDLIPATSAYPLLLQIIVANSAFHVFNISSNPMDQSSYQEQQSPTVMAYYQAVSRFGGPLKSSYRDALVAKQQALSLLAKSITSVNTANIDFILMTILLFVNYALVESGRDKWKVHMDGALKLIQLLGKPPYFQRPMSRLRQTILSDLLVFHILGSTFSFTTLPTLIPDTIELDPILRYAETNNYLSCPGPLLRIMLESFALPDSHGSFAGTNTPIYIEEQVGVLLRRALEFDPIVWSSNFAPASPFEDIQQRIRIASAHRSAVCIYLARVLPSTNPLLDPTSGTAIVSLTALADDVVHHISHLKPGDPLFKSICWPLFLAGAESEDPAQREWIMNTLDELYVLMFWGYLRTSKRVLEAIWKFKDEAGPSSGNCWVEQLKDFGHDILIA
;
A
#
# COMPACT_ATOMS: atom_id res chain seq x y z
N MET A 1 19.41 -46.12 -17.29
CA MET A 1 20.60 -46.86 -16.80
C MET A 1 21.58 -45.82 -16.27
N MET A 2 21.63 -45.70 -14.93
CA MET A 2 22.80 -45.98 -14.05
C MET A 2 23.83 -44.83 -14.04
N GLY A 3 24.26 -44.26 -12.91
CA GLY A 3 24.01 -44.51 -11.48
C GLY A 3 24.85 -43.53 -10.65
N LYS A 4 24.23 -42.82 -9.70
CA LYS A 4 24.52 -42.79 -8.25
C LYS A 4 25.84 -43.41 -7.77
N GLY A 5 26.53 -42.68 -6.90
CA GLY A 5 27.45 -43.21 -5.90
C GLY A 5 28.29 -42.10 -5.30
N TYR A 6 28.11 -41.80 -4.01
CA TYR A 6 29.15 -41.52 -3.01
C TYR A 6 28.51 -40.91 -1.75
N GLU A 7 27.69 -41.73 -1.09
CA GLU A 7 27.54 -41.72 0.37
C GLU A 7 27.96 -43.10 0.87
N GLU A 8 28.43 -43.17 2.12
CA GLU A 8 28.98 -44.31 2.87
C GLU A 8 30.50 -44.48 2.85
N LYS A 9 31.13 -43.87 3.86
CA LYS A 9 32.10 -44.55 4.75
C LYS A 9 32.42 -43.64 5.92
N MET A 10 31.91 -44.00 7.11
CA MET A 10 32.65 -44.16 8.37
C MET A 10 31.67 -43.98 9.53
N GLU A 11 31.12 -45.10 9.97
CA GLU A 11 30.50 -45.22 11.29
C GLU A 11 31.37 -46.15 12.14
N LYS A 12 31.42 -45.83 13.44
CA LYS A 12 31.88 -46.61 14.60
C LYS A 12 33.30 -46.34 15.09
N HIS A 13 33.39 -45.58 16.19
CA HIS A 13 33.88 -46.12 17.47
C HIS A 13 33.37 -45.33 18.69
N HIS A 14 32.66 -46.08 19.54
CA HIS A 14 32.53 -46.05 21.00
C HIS A 14 31.98 -44.86 21.82
N ILE A 15 30.96 -45.28 22.59
CA ILE A 15 30.24 -44.71 23.74
C ILE A 15 31.17 -44.48 24.94
N ALA A 16 31.02 -43.33 25.62
CA ALA A 16 31.20 -43.20 27.08
C ALA A 16 30.38 -42.02 27.63
N HIS A 17 29.67 -42.29 28.73
CA HIS A 17 28.79 -41.40 29.49
C HIS A 17 29.47 -40.17 30.10
N ALA A 18 28.75 -39.03 30.13
CA ALA A 18 28.71 -38.10 31.27
C ALA A 18 27.58 -37.06 31.09
N GLU A 19 26.60 -37.04 32.00
CA GLU A 19 25.70 -35.91 32.23
C GLU A 19 26.49 -34.69 32.75
N PRO A 20 25.96 -33.46 32.59
CA PRO A 20 25.48 -32.80 33.81
C PRO A 20 24.23 -31.91 33.64
N THR A 21 23.29 -32.16 34.54
CA THR A 21 22.66 -31.19 35.47
C THR A 21 22.02 -29.92 34.91
N GLU A 22 20.68 -29.93 34.92
CA GLU A 22 19.78 -28.79 34.76
C GLU A 22 19.94 -27.74 35.88
N ALA A 23 19.89 -26.47 35.49
CA ALA A 23 19.51 -25.35 36.35
C ALA A 23 18.42 -24.54 35.64
N PRO A 24 17.32 -24.13 36.30
CA PRO A 24 16.17 -23.55 35.61
C PRO A 24 16.43 -22.07 35.29
N ALA A 25 16.36 -21.73 34.00
CA ALA A 25 16.30 -20.35 33.56
C ALA A 25 14.94 -19.74 33.95
N LYS A 26 14.99 -18.64 34.72
CA LYS A 26 13.82 -17.83 35.08
C LYS A 26 13.12 -17.35 33.80
N ALA A 27 11.89 -17.80 33.59
CA ALA A 27 11.00 -17.22 32.59
C ALA A 27 10.69 -15.77 32.98
N GLN A 28 11.23 -14.80 32.24
CA GLN A 28 10.71 -13.44 32.23
C GLN A 28 9.36 -13.47 31.53
N GLY A 29 8.29 -13.19 32.28
CA GLY A 29 6.93 -13.16 31.78
C GLY A 29 6.80 -12.17 30.62
N MET A 30 6.30 -12.64 29.49
CA MET A 30 5.83 -11.80 28.39
C MET A 30 4.65 -10.97 28.91
N SER A 31 4.80 -9.64 28.91
CA SER A 31 3.68 -8.74 29.11
C SER A 31 2.75 -8.86 27.91
N ALA A 32 1.61 -9.53 28.08
CA ALA A 32 0.55 -9.52 27.09
C ALA A 32 0.06 -8.07 26.92
N LEU A 33 0.20 -7.52 25.71
CA LEU A 33 -0.46 -6.28 25.33
C LEU A 33 -1.96 -6.58 25.26
N VAL A 34 -2.72 -6.07 26.23
CA VAL A 34 -4.19 -6.15 26.26
C VAL A 34 -4.71 -5.16 25.23
N TRP A 35 -5.33 -5.68 24.17
CA TRP A 35 -6.11 -4.90 23.23
C TRP A 35 -7.57 -4.95 23.69
N ASP A 36 -8.13 -3.79 24.06
CA ASP A 36 -9.51 -3.70 24.54
C ASP A 36 -10.51 -4.13 23.46
N ASN A 37 -11.34 -5.12 23.80
CA ASN A 37 -12.53 -5.50 23.05
C ASN A 37 -13.63 -4.46 23.31
N GLN A 38 -13.91 -3.56 22.35
CA GLN A 38 -15.15 -2.77 22.38
C GLN A 38 -16.22 -3.45 21.52
N GLY A 39 -17.22 -4.02 22.18
CA GLY A 39 -18.50 -4.42 21.58
C GLY A 39 -19.45 -3.21 21.41
N PRO A 40 -20.55 -3.38 20.67
CA PRO A 40 -21.39 -2.27 20.23
C PRO A 40 -22.21 -1.69 21.39
N SER A 41 -22.16 -0.37 21.55
CA SER A 41 -22.97 0.36 22.52
C SER A 41 -24.40 0.50 22.00
N GLN A 42 -25.36 -0.03 22.76
CA GLN A 42 -26.78 0.18 22.53
C GLN A 42 -27.14 1.64 22.81
N GLN A 43 -27.73 2.32 21.83
CA GLN A 43 -28.45 3.58 22.04
C GLN A 43 -29.78 3.26 22.71
N GLN A 44 -30.02 3.88 23.88
CA GLN A 44 -31.35 4.01 24.45
C GLN A 44 -31.78 5.48 24.40
N ASP A 45 -33.03 5.64 23.99
CA ASP A 45 -33.82 6.86 23.96
C ASP A 45 -33.75 7.67 25.25
N GLU A 46 -33.63 9.00 25.13
CA GLU A 46 -34.35 9.91 26.02
C GLU A 46 -34.59 11.26 25.31
N GLN A 47 -35.85 11.48 24.97
CA GLN A 47 -36.40 12.77 24.53
C GLN A 47 -37.00 13.53 25.73
N GLN A 48 -36.83 14.85 25.69
CA GLN A 48 -37.59 15.94 26.34
C GLN A 48 -37.28 16.35 27.80
N GLN A 49 -36.71 17.56 27.95
CA GLN A 49 -37.48 18.73 28.44
C GLN A 49 -36.76 20.07 28.20
N MET A 50 -37.52 21.06 27.69
CA MET A 50 -37.14 22.48 27.54
C MET A 50 -37.05 23.21 28.90
N SER A 51 -36.15 24.19 29.02
CA SER A 51 -36.51 25.58 29.39
C SER A 51 -35.32 26.57 29.43
N LEU A 52 -35.54 27.71 28.75
CA LEU A 52 -35.21 29.10 29.09
C LEU A 52 -33.74 29.59 29.17
N LEU A 53 -33.40 30.43 28.19
CA LEU A 53 -32.36 31.49 28.11
C LEU A 53 -32.56 32.59 29.20
N PRO A 54 -31.58 33.47 29.56
CA PRO A 54 -30.94 34.40 28.60
C PRO A 54 -29.49 34.92 28.82
N GLU A 55 -28.96 35.41 27.68
CA GLU A 55 -28.10 36.58 27.40
C GLU A 55 -26.87 36.95 28.26
N SER A 56 -25.72 37.13 27.57
CA SER A 56 -24.92 38.38 27.44
C SER A 56 -23.48 38.00 27.05
N SER A 57 -22.96 38.40 25.87
CA SER A 57 -22.40 39.70 25.48
C SER A 57 -20.91 39.50 25.14
N TYR A 58 -20.63 39.72 23.87
CA TYR A 58 -19.37 39.74 23.15
C TYR A 58 -18.58 41.00 23.49
N GLU A 59 -17.27 40.90 23.70
CA GLU A 59 -16.35 42.01 23.44
C GLU A 59 -14.94 41.51 23.06
N LEU A 60 -14.51 41.94 21.87
CA LEU A 60 -13.17 41.86 21.30
C LEU A 60 -12.45 43.17 21.63
N VAL A 61 -11.24 43.14 22.23
CA VAL A 61 -10.27 44.24 22.07
C VAL A 61 -8.83 43.71 22.05
N SER A 62 -8.13 44.18 21.02
CA SER A 62 -6.70 44.06 20.73
C SER A 62 -5.87 45.13 21.47
N GLY A 63 -4.61 44.83 21.76
CA GLY A 63 -3.54 45.81 21.50
C GLY A 63 -2.50 46.10 22.59
N HIS A 64 -1.24 45.86 22.20
CA HIS A 64 -0.03 46.66 22.44
C HIS A 64 0.81 46.49 23.73
N SER A 65 2.00 45.90 23.50
CA SER A 65 3.37 46.40 23.80
C SER A 65 3.61 47.25 25.05
N VAL A 66 4.56 46.82 25.90
CA VAL A 66 5.62 47.69 26.48
C VAL A 66 6.88 46.84 26.75
N ILE A 67 8.03 47.36 26.28
CA ILE A 67 9.40 47.00 26.65
C ILE A 67 9.85 47.99 27.74
N ASP A 68 10.48 47.51 28.82
CA ASP A 68 11.37 48.28 29.71
C ASP A 68 12.28 47.23 30.39
N ASP A 69 13.57 47.07 30.07
CA ASP A 69 14.73 47.95 30.30
C ASP A 69 15.11 48.08 31.80
N TYR A 70 16.17 47.36 32.21
CA TYR A 70 16.96 47.71 33.39
C TYR A 70 18.42 47.33 33.19
N ARG A 71 19.25 48.37 33.06
CA ARG A 71 20.70 48.33 32.92
C ARG A 71 21.33 49.23 33.99
N MET A 72 22.11 48.66 34.91
CA MET A 72 23.15 49.33 35.73
C MET A 72 23.97 48.20 36.39
N SER A 73 25.28 48.24 36.59
CA SER A 73 26.33 49.23 36.30
C SER A 73 27.71 48.54 36.52
N ILE A 74 28.75 49.14 35.94
CA ILE A 74 30.13 48.65 35.85
C ILE A 74 30.94 48.98 37.10
N GLN A 75 31.81 48.06 37.55
CA GLN A 75 33.14 48.42 38.06
C GLN A 75 34.13 47.24 37.97
N GLY A 76 35.29 47.50 37.37
CA GLY A 76 36.26 46.49 36.96
C GLY A 76 37.34 46.15 37.97
N ARG A 77 38.02 45.03 37.70
CA ARG A 77 39.41 44.74 38.08
C ARG A 77 39.99 43.70 37.12
N GLN A 78 41.04 44.08 36.40
CA GLN A 78 41.97 43.14 35.76
C GLN A 78 42.99 42.67 36.80
N MET A 79 43.23 41.36 36.92
CA MET A 79 44.54 40.73 36.65
C MET A 79 44.58 39.23 37.00
N SER A 80 45.15 38.49 36.04
CA SER A 80 46.04 37.34 36.16
C SER A 80 45.51 35.90 36.29
N SER A 81 46.16 35.08 35.45
CA SER A 81 46.65 33.72 35.70
C SER A 81 45.67 32.56 35.56
N ASP A 82 45.76 31.93 34.38
CA ASP A 82 45.95 30.48 34.19
C ASP A 82 45.36 29.56 35.25
N LYS A 83 44.20 28.98 34.93
CA LYS A 83 43.86 27.60 35.28
C LYS A 83 42.99 27.03 34.16
N GLN A 84 43.58 26.18 33.33
CA GLN A 84 42.87 25.17 32.56
C GLN A 84 41.93 24.41 33.50
N ARG A 85 40.64 24.73 33.41
CA ARG A 85 39.58 23.92 34.00
C ARG A 85 39.11 23.03 32.87
N GLU A 86 39.51 21.76 32.91
CA GLU A 86 38.86 20.71 32.13
C GLU A 86 37.36 20.80 32.44
N MET A 87 36.60 21.41 31.53
CA MET A 87 35.18 21.13 31.44
C MET A 87 35.09 19.68 30.98
N ILE A 88 34.93 18.79 31.94
CA ILE A 88 34.19 17.55 31.69
C ILE A 88 32.83 18.04 31.23
N SER A 89 32.67 18.16 29.92
CA SER A 89 31.39 18.18 29.27
C SER A 89 30.76 16.86 29.65
N ASP A 90 29.98 16.85 30.72
CA ASP A 90 28.95 15.84 30.93
C ASP A 90 28.09 15.90 29.66
N VAL A 91 28.43 15.01 28.71
CA VAL A 91 27.61 14.76 27.54
C VAL A 91 26.37 14.09 28.12
N HIS A 92 25.40 14.90 28.52
CA HIS A 92 24.04 14.45 28.73
C HIS A 92 23.60 13.88 27.40
N ARG A 93 23.81 12.57 27.22
CA ARG A 93 23.26 11.81 26.11
C ARG A 93 21.76 12.03 26.21
N ALA A 94 21.22 12.81 25.28
CA ALA A 94 19.79 13.07 25.22
C ALA A 94 19.07 11.72 25.32
N LEU A 95 18.14 11.61 26.28
CA LEU A 95 17.40 10.39 26.53
C LEU A 95 16.77 9.96 25.21
N THR A 96 17.31 8.90 24.63
CA THR A 96 16.74 8.30 23.42
C THR A 96 15.56 7.47 23.89
N ASP A 97 14.47 7.49 23.13
CA ASP A 97 13.31 6.63 23.37
C ASP A 97 13.79 5.19 23.63
N PRO A 98 13.33 4.51 24.71
CA PRO A 98 13.67 3.13 24.99
C PRO A 98 13.51 2.18 23.79
N LEU A 99 12.53 2.43 22.92
CA LEU A 99 12.30 1.66 21.70
C LEU A 99 13.45 1.76 20.68
N LEU A 100 14.24 2.83 20.75
CA LEU A 100 15.30 3.15 19.79
C LEU A 100 16.71 2.96 20.35
N ASN A 101 16.84 2.57 21.63
CA ASN A 101 18.13 2.51 22.32
C ASN A 101 19.11 1.55 21.66
N ASP A 102 18.64 0.38 21.25
CA ASP A 102 19.47 -0.69 20.68
C ASP A 102 19.72 -0.54 19.18
N LEU A 103 19.06 0.42 18.52
CA LEU A 103 19.18 0.63 17.07
C LEU A 103 20.37 1.50 16.72
N ASP A 104 21.03 1.21 15.60
CA ASP A 104 22.04 2.08 15.02
C ASP A 104 21.42 3.35 14.43
N ARG A 105 22.26 4.34 14.09
CA ARG A 105 21.81 5.65 13.58
C ARG A 105 20.97 5.54 12.30
N ASN A 106 21.32 4.65 11.37
CA ASN A 106 20.61 4.52 10.10
C ASN A 106 19.27 3.84 10.32
N SER A 107 19.20 2.79 11.14
CA SER A 107 17.93 2.14 11.49
C SER A 107 16.95 3.11 12.17
N ARG A 108 17.43 3.98 13.06
CA ARG A 108 16.59 5.05 13.67
C ARG A 108 16.07 6.04 12.63
N TYR A 109 16.92 6.43 11.68
CA TYR A 109 16.53 7.29 10.57
C TYR A 109 15.43 6.65 9.72
N TYR A 110 15.59 5.38 9.35
CA TYR A 110 14.63 4.66 8.53
C TYR A 110 13.30 4.39 9.26
N LEU A 111 13.32 4.08 10.56
CA LEU A 111 12.09 4.02 11.35
C LEU A 111 11.37 5.36 11.43
N TYR A 112 12.12 6.46 11.60
CA TYR A 112 11.52 7.79 11.58
C TYR A 112 10.89 8.10 10.22
N HIS A 113 11.60 7.78 9.13
CA HIS A 113 11.10 7.93 7.76
C HIS A 113 9.84 7.09 7.52
N PHE A 114 9.82 5.84 8.01
CA PHE A 114 8.65 4.99 7.95
C PHE A 114 7.44 5.66 8.61
N ALA A 115 7.61 6.08 9.86
CA ALA A 115 6.54 6.64 10.69
C ALA A 115 5.92 7.91 10.11
N THR A 116 6.74 8.75 9.49
CA THR A 116 6.39 10.13 9.10
C THR A 116 6.15 10.34 7.62
N GLN A 117 6.54 9.39 6.75
CA GLN A 117 6.39 9.54 5.30
C GLN A 117 5.74 8.31 4.69
N LEU A 118 6.23 7.11 4.98
CA LEU A 118 5.77 5.92 4.27
C LEU A 118 4.42 5.40 4.78
N CYS A 119 4.18 5.41 6.09
CA CYS A 119 2.90 4.96 6.65
C CYS A 119 1.70 5.78 6.15
N GLU A 120 1.89 7.09 5.92
CA GLU A 120 0.83 8.02 5.50
C GLU A 120 0.25 7.64 4.12
N VAL A 121 1.09 7.22 3.20
CA VAL A 121 0.68 6.83 1.84
C VAL A 121 0.15 5.39 1.76
N MET A 122 0.23 4.61 2.84
CA MET A 122 -0.25 3.22 2.88
C MET A 122 -1.69 3.07 3.41
N VAL A 123 -2.33 4.15 3.87
CA VAL A 123 -3.74 4.18 4.30
C VAL A 123 -4.48 5.29 3.55
N VAL A 124 -5.81 5.26 3.44
CA VAL A 124 -6.58 6.35 2.79
C VAL A 124 -6.38 7.67 3.53
N TYR A 125 -6.76 7.69 4.81
CA TYR A 125 -6.62 8.85 5.69
C TYR A 125 -5.74 8.48 6.86
N ASP A 126 -4.77 9.34 7.13
CA ASP A 126 -3.79 9.13 8.17
C ASP A 126 -4.08 10.03 9.38
N GLY A 127 -4.09 9.43 10.57
CA GLY A 127 -4.39 10.14 11.80
C GLY A 127 -3.90 9.39 13.05
N PRO A 128 -3.78 10.07 14.21
CA PRO A 128 -3.36 9.42 15.45
C PRO A 128 -4.26 8.23 15.82
N GLY A 129 -3.67 7.05 16.00
CA GLY A 129 -4.38 5.80 16.33
C GLY A 129 -5.24 5.20 15.21
N GLN A 130 -5.25 5.82 14.03
CA GLN A 130 -6.03 5.37 12.88
C GLN A 130 -5.22 4.50 11.92
N ASN A 131 -3.89 4.65 11.89
CA ASN A 131 -3.02 3.92 10.98
C ASN A 131 -2.49 2.60 11.59
N PRO A 132 -3.08 1.44 11.23
CA PRO A 132 -2.67 0.16 11.79
C PRO A 132 -1.23 -0.24 11.43
N ILE A 133 -0.66 0.31 10.36
CA ILE A 133 0.72 0.02 9.94
C ILE A 133 1.70 0.80 10.82
N ARG A 134 1.39 2.07 11.14
CA ARG A 134 2.20 2.87 12.08
C ARG A 134 2.16 2.30 13.50
N ASP A 135 1.01 1.80 13.92
CA ASP A 135 0.80 1.23 15.26
C ASP A 135 1.68 -0.01 15.52
N LEU A 136 2.30 -0.58 14.49
CA LEU A 136 3.22 -1.71 14.60
C LEU A 136 4.67 -1.32 14.91
N ILE A 137 5.03 -0.04 14.82
CA ILE A 137 6.41 0.41 15.08
C ILE A 137 6.92 -0.05 16.45
N PRO A 138 6.17 0.03 17.56
CA PRO A 138 6.65 -0.45 18.86
C PRO A 138 7.01 -1.95 18.86
N ALA A 139 6.32 -2.77 18.07
CA ALA A 139 6.57 -4.21 17.97
C ALA A 139 7.93 -4.53 17.32
N THR A 140 8.55 -3.60 16.59
CA THR A 140 9.86 -3.81 15.95
C THR A 140 10.98 -4.16 16.93
N SER A 141 10.86 -3.73 18.19
CA SER A 141 11.80 -4.07 19.27
C SER A 141 11.80 -5.56 19.62
N ALA A 142 10.63 -6.21 19.55
CA ALA A 142 10.46 -7.63 19.85
C ALA A 142 10.51 -8.52 18.60
N TYR A 143 10.26 -7.96 17.41
CA TYR A 143 10.16 -8.68 16.15
C TYR A 143 11.18 -8.16 15.12
N PRO A 144 12.43 -8.69 15.12
CA PRO A 144 13.48 -8.27 14.19
C PRO A 144 13.09 -8.43 12.72
N LEU A 145 12.26 -9.43 12.39
CA LEU A 145 11.73 -9.62 11.04
C LEU A 145 10.98 -8.37 10.54
N LEU A 146 10.10 -7.83 11.40
CA LEU A 146 9.30 -6.65 11.11
C LEU A 146 10.18 -5.40 11.00
N LEU A 147 11.15 -5.25 11.90
CA LEU A 147 12.14 -4.17 11.83
C LEU A 147 12.85 -4.15 10.48
N GLN A 148 13.38 -5.31 10.04
CA GLN A 148 14.18 -5.37 8.83
C GLN A 148 13.37 -5.05 7.56
N ILE A 149 12.13 -5.51 7.46
CA ILE A 149 11.30 -5.18 6.29
C ILE A 149 10.87 -3.69 6.28
N ILE A 150 10.65 -3.08 7.45
CA ILE A 150 10.37 -1.65 7.58
C ILE A 150 11.59 -0.82 7.16
N VAL A 151 12.78 -1.20 7.63
CA VAL A 151 14.04 -0.56 7.23
C VAL A 151 14.26 -0.69 5.73
N ALA A 152 14.02 -1.87 5.16
CA ALA A 152 14.17 -2.11 3.73
C ALA A 152 13.26 -1.19 2.90
N ASN A 153 11.96 -1.14 3.21
CA ASN A 153 11.00 -0.26 2.54
C ASN A 153 11.41 1.21 2.63
N SER A 154 11.76 1.66 3.83
CA SER A 154 12.12 3.05 4.10
C SER A 154 13.40 3.45 3.40
N ALA A 155 14.43 2.60 3.44
CA ALA A 155 15.69 2.84 2.78
C ALA A 155 15.54 2.89 1.26
N PHE A 156 14.71 2.03 0.65
CA PHE A 156 14.47 2.09 -0.78
C PHE A 156 13.62 3.32 -1.16
N HIS A 157 12.65 3.70 -0.33
CA HIS A 157 11.88 4.92 -0.53
C HIS A 157 12.77 6.17 -0.47
N VAL A 158 13.69 6.24 0.51
CA VAL A 158 14.73 7.30 0.58
C VAL A 158 15.61 7.29 -0.67
N PHE A 159 15.99 6.11 -1.16
CA PHE A 159 16.74 5.98 -2.40
C PHE A 159 15.96 6.55 -3.59
N ASN A 160 14.67 6.27 -3.74
CA ASN A 160 13.85 6.85 -4.80
C ASN A 160 13.76 8.39 -4.68
N ILE A 161 13.60 8.94 -3.47
CA ILE A 161 13.57 10.40 -3.26
C ILE A 161 14.92 11.05 -3.59
N SER A 162 16.02 10.43 -3.16
CA SER A 162 17.37 10.99 -3.29
C SER A 162 18.01 10.76 -4.65
N SER A 163 17.64 9.68 -5.33
CA SER A 163 18.05 9.38 -6.71
C SER A 163 17.18 10.11 -7.73
N ASN A 164 16.47 11.14 -7.31
CA ASN A 164 15.69 12.00 -8.16
C ASN A 164 16.52 13.23 -8.55
N PRO A 165 17.34 13.19 -9.61
CA PRO A 165 16.97 13.90 -10.80
C PRO A 165 15.97 13.00 -11.54
N MET A 166 14.81 13.52 -11.92
CA MET A 166 14.36 13.12 -13.24
C MET A 166 15.58 13.33 -14.15
N ASP A 167 16.06 12.28 -14.82
CA ASP A 167 16.43 12.50 -16.22
C ASP A 167 15.23 13.24 -16.78
N GLN A 168 15.39 14.54 -17.01
CA GLN A 168 14.34 15.50 -17.34
C GLN A 168 13.20 14.75 -18.02
N SER A 169 12.13 14.45 -17.27
CA SER A 169 10.89 14.06 -17.92
C SER A 169 10.68 15.19 -18.91
N SER A 170 10.46 14.88 -20.19
CA SER A 170 10.14 15.91 -21.19
C SER A 170 8.98 16.81 -20.75
N TYR A 171 8.26 16.39 -19.71
CA TYR A 171 7.10 17.03 -19.13
C TYR A 171 7.37 17.89 -17.87
N GLN A 172 8.51 17.79 -17.18
CA GLN A 172 8.81 18.62 -15.99
C GLN A 172 10.31 18.96 -15.85
N GLU A 173 10.65 20.26 -15.93
CA GLU A 173 12.05 20.74 -15.89
C GLU A 173 12.55 21.19 -14.50
N GLN A 174 11.67 21.40 -13.51
CA GLN A 174 12.03 22.00 -12.20
C GLN A 174 12.02 21.01 -11.02
N GLN A 175 12.86 21.25 -10.01
CA GLN A 175 12.89 20.46 -8.78
C GLN A 175 11.59 20.62 -7.98
N SER A 176 10.99 19.49 -7.59
CA SER A 176 9.72 19.48 -6.85
C SER A 176 9.83 20.11 -5.44
N PRO A 177 8.89 20.97 -5.04
CA PRO A 177 8.77 21.48 -3.67
C PRO A 177 8.73 20.39 -2.59
N THR A 178 8.13 19.23 -2.89
CA THR A 178 8.03 18.07 -1.97
C THR A 178 9.41 17.52 -1.61
N VAL A 179 10.31 17.44 -2.59
CA VAL A 179 11.69 17.00 -2.37
C VAL A 179 12.43 18.00 -1.48
N MET A 180 12.27 19.30 -1.72
CA MET A 180 12.91 20.32 -0.89
C MET A 180 12.43 20.26 0.57
N ALA A 181 11.12 20.14 0.79
CA ALA A 181 10.53 20.01 2.12
C ALA A 181 11.05 18.74 2.83
N TYR A 182 11.17 17.63 2.11
CA TYR A 182 11.75 16.40 2.64
C TYR A 182 13.19 16.60 3.12
N TYR A 183 14.07 17.17 2.28
CA TYR A 183 15.47 17.43 2.64
C TYR A 183 15.59 18.32 3.88
N GLN A 184 14.71 19.31 4.04
CA GLN A 184 14.64 20.13 5.24
C GLN A 184 14.24 19.30 6.47
N ALA A 185 13.21 18.46 6.37
CA ALA A 185 12.74 17.61 7.47
C ALA A 185 13.82 16.62 7.96
N VAL A 186 14.65 16.10 7.04
CA VAL A 186 15.72 15.16 7.39
C VAL A 186 17.09 15.80 7.65
N SER A 187 17.19 17.13 7.62
CA SER A 187 18.44 17.88 7.87
C SER A 187 19.10 17.52 9.21
N ARG A 188 18.30 17.27 10.25
CA ARG A 188 18.75 16.80 11.58
C ARG A 188 19.49 15.46 11.56
N PHE A 189 19.32 14.67 10.49
CA PHE A 189 20.06 13.42 10.28
C PHE A 189 21.28 13.59 9.37
N GLY A 190 21.56 14.81 8.90
CA GLY A 190 22.58 15.10 7.89
C GLY A 190 22.06 15.04 6.44
N GLY A 191 20.74 15.09 6.25
CA GLY A 191 20.09 14.91 4.96
C GLY A 191 19.82 13.43 4.61
N PRO A 192 19.31 13.14 3.40
CA PRO A 192 19.04 11.78 2.96
C PRO A 192 20.32 10.93 2.95
N LEU A 193 20.24 9.71 3.49
CA LEU A 193 21.39 8.83 3.57
C LEU A 193 21.82 8.34 2.18
N LYS A 194 23.07 8.62 1.80
CA LYS A 194 23.66 8.16 0.53
C LYS A 194 23.80 6.64 0.44
N SER A 195 23.81 5.94 1.57
CA SER A 195 23.84 4.47 1.65
C SER A 195 22.47 3.82 1.45
N SER A 196 21.39 4.60 1.27
CA SER A 196 20.00 4.14 1.22
C SER A 196 19.75 2.93 0.32
N TYR A 197 20.31 2.91 -0.88
CA TYR A 197 20.17 1.74 -1.77
C TYR A 197 20.80 0.48 -1.18
N ARG A 198 22.05 0.58 -0.71
CA ARG A 198 22.77 -0.54 -0.10
C ARG A 198 22.06 -1.02 1.17
N ASP A 199 21.64 -0.08 2.01
CA ASP A 199 20.96 -0.37 3.28
C ASP A 199 19.62 -1.08 3.02
N ALA A 200 18.88 -0.68 1.97
CA ALA A 200 17.67 -1.35 1.54
C ALA A 200 17.90 -2.81 1.13
N LEU A 201 18.93 -3.07 0.33
CA LEU A 201 19.26 -4.43 -0.13
C LEU A 201 19.69 -5.33 1.02
N VAL A 202 20.52 -4.81 1.93
CA VAL A 202 20.97 -5.56 3.12
C VAL A 202 19.78 -5.89 4.02
N ALA A 203 18.94 -4.90 4.34
CA ALA A 203 17.76 -5.11 5.18
C ALA A 203 16.76 -6.06 4.53
N LYS A 204 16.54 -5.96 3.21
CA LYS A 204 15.70 -6.91 2.45
C LYS A 204 16.23 -8.34 2.57
N GLN A 205 17.53 -8.55 2.39
CA GLN A 205 18.14 -9.87 2.53
C GLN A 205 17.98 -10.43 3.95
N GLN A 206 18.20 -9.60 4.97
CA GLN A 206 18.02 -9.98 6.37
C GLN A 206 16.56 -10.33 6.67
N ALA A 207 15.61 -9.51 6.21
CA ALA A 207 14.18 -9.77 6.35
C ALA A 207 13.78 -11.10 5.67
N LEU A 208 14.25 -11.38 4.46
CA LEU A 208 13.99 -12.65 3.77
C LEU A 208 14.57 -13.85 4.53
N SER A 209 15.78 -13.70 5.07
CA SER A 209 16.44 -14.75 5.85
C SER A 209 15.71 -15.04 7.16
N LEU A 210 15.20 -14.00 7.82
CA LEU A 210 14.37 -14.13 9.03
C LEU A 210 13.00 -14.72 8.68
N LEU A 211 12.37 -14.29 7.59
CA LEU A 211 11.08 -14.81 7.14
C LEU A 211 11.16 -16.31 6.88
N ALA A 212 12.20 -16.78 6.18
CA ALA A 212 12.43 -18.18 5.90
C ALA A 212 12.53 -19.04 7.18
N LYS A 213 13.06 -18.48 8.28
CA LYS A 213 13.10 -19.15 9.58
C LYS A 213 11.72 -19.10 10.26
N SER A 214 11.07 -17.94 10.29
CA SER A 214 9.78 -17.73 10.96
C SER A 214 8.67 -18.62 10.39
N ILE A 215 8.66 -18.88 9.08
CA ILE A 215 7.64 -19.74 8.45
C ILE A 215 7.77 -21.22 8.84
N THR A 216 8.90 -21.66 9.40
CA THR A 216 9.05 -23.05 9.91
C THR A 216 8.43 -23.25 11.29
N SER A 217 8.09 -22.17 11.99
CA SER A 217 7.58 -22.17 13.36
C SER A 217 6.37 -21.26 13.50
N VAL A 218 5.42 -21.34 12.55
CA VAL A 218 4.17 -20.58 12.58
C VAL A 218 3.28 -21.07 13.72
N ASN A 219 2.72 -20.13 14.49
CA ASN A 219 1.77 -20.38 15.56
C ASN A 219 0.80 -19.19 15.71
N THR A 220 -0.17 -19.31 16.61
CA THR A 220 -1.22 -18.31 16.80
C THR A 220 -0.71 -16.94 17.26
N ALA A 221 0.47 -16.86 17.89
CA ALA A 221 1.04 -15.61 18.40
C ALA A 221 1.87 -14.85 17.35
N ASN A 222 2.34 -15.50 16.28
CA ASN A 222 3.23 -14.88 15.29
C ASN A 222 2.66 -14.79 13.87
N ILE A 223 1.60 -15.52 13.54
CA ILE A 223 1.09 -15.61 12.16
C ILE A 223 0.72 -14.24 11.57
N ASP A 224 0.12 -13.35 12.36
CA ASP A 224 -0.26 -12.01 11.89
C ASP A 224 0.98 -11.13 11.63
N PHE A 225 2.03 -11.23 12.46
CA PHE A 225 3.28 -10.50 12.21
C PHE A 225 4.03 -11.04 10.98
N ILE A 226 3.97 -12.35 10.74
CA ILE A 226 4.53 -12.96 9.52
C ILE A 226 3.77 -12.47 8.29
N LEU A 227 2.43 -12.50 8.32
CA LEU A 227 1.60 -12.02 7.22
C LEU A 227 1.78 -10.52 6.97
N MET A 228 1.87 -9.71 8.03
CA MET A 228 2.16 -8.28 7.91
C MET A 228 3.53 -8.02 7.30
N THR A 229 4.54 -8.83 7.65
CA THR A 229 5.85 -8.76 7.00
C THR A 229 5.73 -9.08 5.50
N ILE A 230 4.96 -10.10 5.12
CA ILE A 230 4.70 -10.45 3.72
C ILE A 230 3.98 -9.30 2.99
N LEU A 231 2.98 -8.68 3.63
CA LEU A 231 2.32 -7.48 3.10
C LEU A 231 3.32 -6.34 2.87
N LEU A 232 4.25 -6.10 3.80
CA LEU A 232 5.32 -5.10 3.62
C LEU A 232 6.35 -5.50 2.56
N PHE A 233 6.50 -6.79 2.24
CA PHE A 233 7.28 -7.24 1.07
C PHE A 233 6.57 -6.96 -0.26
N VAL A 234 5.24 -7.10 -0.30
CA VAL A 234 4.43 -6.69 -1.46
C VAL A 234 4.55 -5.18 -1.68
N ASN A 235 4.43 -4.38 -0.60
CA ASN A 235 4.69 -2.95 -0.65
C ASN A 235 6.13 -2.63 -1.09
N TYR A 236 7.14 -3.36 -0.59
CA TYR A 236 8.52 -3.19 -1.04
C TYR A 236 8.62 -3.40 -2.55
N ALA A 237 7.96 -4.41 -3.10
CA ALA A 237 7.95 -4.67 -4.53
C ALA A 237 7.37 -3.48 -5.31
N LEU A 238 6.29 -2.85 -4.83
CA LEU A 238 5.71 -1.63 -5.41
C LEU A 238 6.65 -0.41 -5.31
N VAL A 239 7.27 -0.20 -4.15
CA VAL A 239 8.27 0.86 -3.93
C VAL A 239 9.48 0.66 -4.86
N GLU A 240 9.87 -0.58 -5.12
CA GLU A 240 10.98 -0.91 -6.02
C GLU A 240 10.61 -0.70 -7.49
N SER A 241 9.59 -1.40 -8.01
CA SER A 241 9.17 -1.28 -9.42
C SER A 241 7.81 -1.90 -9.79
N GLY A 242 7.15 -2.62 -8.89
CA GLY A 242 5.90 -3.35 -9.17
C GLY A 242 6.05 -4.63 -10.00
N ARG A 243 7.26 -5.03 -10.41
CA ARG A 243 7.48 -6.20 -11.29
C ARG A 243 7.91 -7.46 -10.54
N ASP A 244 7.34 -8.61 -10.93
CA ASP A 244 7.66 -10.02 -10.62
C ASP A 244 7.68 -10.45 -9.15
N LYS A 245 8.32 -9.66 -8.30
CA LYS A 245 8.68 -10.03 -6.93
C LYS A 245 7.47 -10.08 -6.00
N TRP A 246 6.39 -9.39 -6.33
CA TRP A 246 5.20 -9.34 -5.49
C TRP A 246 4.46 -10.69 -5.47
N LYS A 247 4.41 -11.41 -6.61
CA LYS A 247 3.62 -12.64 -6.77
C LYS A 247 4.09 -13.77 -5.85
N VAL A 248 5.40 -13.97 -5.74
CA VAL A 248 5.97 -14.98 -4.82
C VAL A 248 5.63 -14.70 -3.35
N HIS A 249 5.47 -13.42 -2.98
CA HIS A 249 5.03 -13.03 -1.64
C HIS A 249 3.54 -13.30 -1.47
N MET A 250 2.72 -13.00 -2.48
CA MET A 250 1.29 -13.32 -2.48
C MET A 250 1.01 -14.83 -2.40
N ASP A 251 1.78 -15.66 -3.12
CA ASP A 251 1.67 -17.12 -3.03
C ASP A 251 2.03 -17.64 -1.63
N GLY A 252 3.01 -17.01 -0.98
CA GLY A 252 3.35 -17.27 0.41
C GLY A 252 2.23 -16.86 1.38
N ALA A 253 1.67 -15.66 1.19
CA ALA A 253 0.55 -15.16 1.99
C ALA A 253 -0.67 -16.09 1.88
N LEU A 254 -1.03 -16.50 0.66
CA LEU A 254 -2.13 -17.43 0.40
C LEU A 254 -2.02 -18.68 1.30
N LYS A 255 -0.86 -19.33 1.33
CA LYS A 255 -0.65 -20.55 2.14
C LYS A 255 -0.90 -20.32 3.63
N LEU A 256 -0.52 -19.16 4.16
CA LEU A 256 -0.74 -18.79 5.55
C LEU A 256 -2.19 -18.38 5.82
N ILE A 257 -2.84 -17.67 4.90
CA ILE A 257 -4.24 -17.27 5.01
C ILE A 257 -5.15 -18.51 5.04
N GLN A 258 -4.82 -19.57 4.30
CA GLN A 258 -5.54 -20.84 4.36
C GLN A 258 -5.50 -21.50 5.76
N LEU A 259 -4.47 -21.21 6.58
CA LEU A 259 -4.44 -21.65 7.98
C LEU A 259 -5.43 -20.89 8.84
N LEU A 260 -5.65 -19.59 8.57
CA LEU A 260 -6.55 -18.72 9.34
C LEU A 260 -8.00 -19.21 9.30
N GLY A 261 -8.37 -19.98 8.28
CA GLY A 261 -9.69 -20.60 8.18
C GLY A 261 -9.92 -21.82 9.07
N LYS A 262 -8.93 -22.23 9.89
CA LYS A 262 -8.95 -23.47 10.66
C LYS A 262 -8.49 -23.25 12.11
N PRO A 263 -9.00 -24.00 13.11
CA PRO A 263 -8.43 -24.01 14.45
C PRO A 263 -6.95 -24.44 14.44
N PRO A 264 -6.09 -23.88 15.32
CA PRO A 264 -6.36 -22.87 16.35
C PRO A 264 -6.26 -21.42 15.84
N TYR A 265 -6.03 -21.20 14.54
CA TYR A 265 -5.79 -19.87 13.98
C TYR A 265 -7.07 -19.07 13.73
N PHE A 266 -8.20 -19.75 13.57
CA PHE A 266 -9.49 -19.12 13.34
C PHE A 266 -9.87 -18.12 14.45
N GLN A 267 -10.26 -16.91 14.05
CA GLN A 267 -10.66 -15.81 14.95
C GLN A 267 -12.06 -15.30 14.60
N ARG A 268 -12.94 -15.21 15.60
CA ARG A 268 -14.26 -14.58 15.49
C ARG A 268 -14.62 -13.85 16.79
N PRO A 269 -14.73 -12.51 16.80
CA PRO A 269 -14.41 -11.60 15.69
C PRO A 269 -12.91 -11.60 15.36
N MET A 270 -12.54 -11.15 14.16
CA MET A 270 -11.15 -10.95 13.78
C MET A 270 -10.55 -9.74 14.53
N SER A 271 -9.26 -9.82 14.87
CA SER A 271 -8.54 -8.66 15.38
C SER A 271 -8.42 -7.56 14.31
N ARG A 272 -8.28 -6.30 14.73
CA ARG A 272 -8.05 -5.16 13.82
C ARG A 272 -6.85 -5.40 12.91
N LEU A 273 -5.73 -5.87 13.47
CA LEU A 273 -4.52 -6.19 12.71
C LEU A 273 -4.79 -7.22 11.61
N ARG A 274 -5.47 -8.32 11.94
CA ARG A 274 -5.81 -9.36 10.96
C ARG A 274 -6.73 -8.84 9.88
N GLN A 275 -7.72 -8.02 10.24
CA GLN A 275 -8.62 -7.40 9.28
C GLN A 275 -7.86 -6.47 8.32
N THR A 276 -6.94 -5.65 8.82
CA THR A 276 -6.05 -4.81 8.00
C THR A 276 -5.24 -5.67 7.02
N ILE A 277 -4.53 -6.69 7.53
CA ILE A 277 -3.71 -7.59 6.72
C ILE A 277 -4.51 -8.21 5.58
N LEU A 278 -5.66 -8.82 5.91
CA LEU A 278 -6.48 -9.51 4.93
C LEU A 278 -7.09 -8.53 3.92
N SER A 279 -7.49 -7.33 4.34
CA SER A 279 -8.04 -6.32 3.43
C SER A 279 -7.03 -5.85 2.40
N ASP A 280 -5.80 -5.51 2.82
CA ASP A 280 -4.77 -5.00 1.89
C ASP A 280 -4.25 -6.11 0.98
N LEU A 281 -4.02 -7.32 1.52
CA LEU A 281 -3.64 -8.47 0.70
C LEU A 281 -4.73 -8.84 -0.29
N LEU A 282 -6.01 -8.72 0.08
CA LEU A 282 -7.12 -8.96 -0.85
C LEU A 282 -7.12 -7.94 -1.99
N VAL A 283 -6.95 -6.65 -1.69
CA VAL A 283 -6.89 -5.61 -2.72
C VAL A 283 -5.71 -5.84 -3.66
N PHE A 284 -4.50 -6.09 -3.14
CA PHE A 284 -3.34 -6.38 -3.99
C PHE A 284 -3.47 -7.69 -4.78
N HIS A 285 -4.12 -8.70 -4.20
CA HIS A 285 -4.46 -9.91 -4.93
C HIS A 285 -5.38 -9.61 -6.11
N ILE A 286 -6.44 -8.82 -5.89
CA ILE A 286 -7.38 -8.44 -6.95
C ILE A 286 -6.66 -7.67 -8.06
N LEU A 287 -5.95 -6.59 -7.73
CA LEU A 287 -5.27 -5.77 -8.75
C LEU A 287 -4.18 -6.54 -9.49
N GLY A 288 -3.37 -7.33 -8.78
CA GLY A 288 -2.39 -8.19 -9.41
C GLY A 288 -3.02 -9.25 -10.33
N SER A 289 -4.23 -9.69 -10.00
CA SER A 289 -5.00 -10.64 -10.82
C SER A 289 -5.59 -10.01 -12.07
N THR A 290 -5.86 -8.69 -12.08
CA THR A 290 -6.39 -7.98 -13.27
C THR A 290 -5.44 -8.01 -14.47
N PHE A 291 -4.15 -8.24 -14.22
CA PHE A 291 -3.12 -8.39 -15.24
C PHE A 291 -2.58 -9.84 -15.31
N SER A 292 -3.20 -10.78 -14.60
CA SER A 292 -2.86 -12.20 -14.62
C SER A 292 -3.83 -12.95 -15.52
N PHE A 293 -3.29 -13.88 -16.31
CA PHE A 293 -4.02 -14.61 -17.36
C PHE A 293 -4.23 -16.07 -17.05
N THR A 294 -4.19 -16.39 -15.76
CA THR A 294 -4.35 -17.74 -15.25
C THR A 294 -5.38 -17.70 -14.16
N THR A 295 -6.26 -18.70 -14.13
CA THR A 295 -7.10 -19.00 -12.96
C THR A 295 -6.28 -19.00 -11.68
N LEU A 296 -6.61 -18.10 -10.76
CA LEU A 296 -5.91 -17.93 -9.49
C LEU A 296 -6.70 -18.56 -8.34
N PRO A 297 -6.01 -19.14 -7.35
CA PRO A 297 -6.66 -19.70 -6.18
C PRO A 297 -7.32 -18.59 -5.34
N THR A 298 -8.49 -18.88 -4.79
CA THR A 298 -9.18 -17.97 -3.86
C THR A 298 -8.29 -17.64 -2.67
N LEU A 299 -8.03 -16.34 -2.46
CA LEU A 299 -7.19 -15.89 -1.35
C LEU A 299 -7.81 -16.19 0.01
N ILE A 300 -9.08 -15.83 0.19
CA ILE A 300 -9.82 -15.96 1.45
C ILE A 300 -10.55 -17.31 1.47
N PRO A 301 -10.30 -18.19 2.45
CA PRO A 301 -11.02 -19.46 2.55
C PRO A 301 -12.50 -19.23 2.88
N ASP A 302 -13.39 -20.10 2.40
CA ASP A 302 -14.85 -20.02 2.60
C ASP A 302 -15.28 -20.00 4.07
N THR A 303 -14.42 -20.47 4.98
CA THR A 303 -14.67 -20.42 6.42
C THR A 303 -14.53 -19.02 7.02
N ILE A 304 -13.96 -18.06 6.30
CA ILE A 304 -13.81 -16.66 6.69
C ILE A 304 -14.83 -15.82 5.91
N GLU A 305 -15.63 -15.04 6.62
CA GLU A 305 -16.59 -14.12 6.01
C GLU A 305 -15.87 -13.01 5.24
N LEU A 306 -16.18 -12.88 3.94
CA LEU A 306 -15.55 -11.91 3.04
C LEU A 306 -16.05 -10.48 3.24
N ASP A 307 -17.33 -10.30 3.60
CA ASP A 307 -17.96 -8.97 3.74
C ASP A 307 -17.24 -8.02 4.70
N PRO A 308 -16.86 -8.43 5.93
CA PRO A 308 -16.10 -7.56 6.82
C PRO A 308 -14.73 -7.14 6.28
N ILE A 309 -14.11 -7.97 5.43
CA ILE A 309 -12.82 -7.67 4.81
C ILE A 309 -12.99 -6.61 3.72
N LEU A 310 -14.00 -6.78 2.84
CA LEU A 310 -14.30 -5.82 1.77
C LEU A 310 -14.74 -4.45 2.32
N ARG A 311 -15.58 -4.42 3.36
CA ARG A 311 -16.00 -3.17 4.02
C ARG A 311 -14.84 -2.43 4.68
N TYR A 312 -13.88 -3.17 5.25
CA TYR A 312 -12.69 -2.55 5.81
C TYR A 312 -11.72 -2.06 4.72
N ALA A 313 -11.59 -2.82 3.63
CA ALA A 313 -10.77 -2.43 2.48
C ALA A 313 -11.25 -1.09 1.90
N GLU A 314 -12.55 -0.95 1.63
CA GLU A 314 -13.09 0.33 1.11
C GLU A 314 -12.95 1.47 2.12
N THR A 315 -12.91 1.19 3.43
CA THR A 315 -12.71 2.22 4.45
C THR A 315 -11.26 2.70 4.46
N ASN A 316 -10.29 1.78 4.55
CA ASN A 316 -8.92 2.10 5.00
C ASN A 316 -7.82 1.91 3.95
N ASN A 317 -8.02 1.09 2.91
CA ASN A 317 -6.98 0.81 1.91
C ASN A 317 -6.76 2.02 0.99
N TYR A 318 -5.52 2.47 0.84
CA TYR A 318 -5.19 3.73 0.13
C TYR A 318 -5.62 3.80 -1.34
N LEU A 319 -6.02 2.68 -1.96
CA LEU A 319 -6.54 2.67 -3.33
C LEU A 319 -8.02 3.07 -3.41
N SER A 320 -8.71 3.13 -2.27
CA SER A 320 -10.08 3.64 -2.15
C SER A 320 -11.09 2.99 -3.11
N CYS A 321 -10.86 1.73 -3.48
CA CYS A 321 -11.76 0.98 -4.35
C CYS A 321 -12.99 0.50 -3.54
N PRO A 322 -14.22 0.79 -3.99
CA PRO A 322 -15.44 0.33 -3.32
C PRO A 322 -15.52 -1.20 -3.19
N GLY A 323 -16.00 -1.67 -2.03
CA GLY A 323 -16.19 -3.09 -1.74
C GLY A 323 -17.08 -3.83 -2.75
N PRO A 324 -18.21 -3.25 -3.22
CA PRO A 324 -19.02 -3.86 -4.27
C PRO A 324 -18.28 -4.06 -5.59
N LEU A 325 -17.41 -3.13 -5.98
CA LEU A 325 -16.60 -3.23 -7.20
C LEU A 325 -15.48 -4.28 -7.04
N LEU A 326 -14.81 -4.31 -5.87
CA LEU A 326 -13.85 -5.37 -5.53
C LEU A 326 -14.47 -6.77 -5.60
N ARG A 327 -15.72 -6.92 -5.12
CA ARG A 327 -16.48 -8.17 -5.22
C ARG A 327 -16.75 -8.57 -6.67
N ILE A 328 -17.17 -7.62 -7.52
CA ILE A 328 -17.40 -7.90 -8.95
C ILE A 328 -16.11 -8.39 -9.62
N MET A 329 -14.96 -7.77 -9.33
CA MET A 329 -13.67 -8.23 -9.85
C MET A 329 -13.32 -9.64 -9.36
N LEU A 330 -13.51 -9.95 -8.07
CA LEU A 330 -13.28 -11.29 -7.54
C LEU A 330 -14.13 -12.36 -8.25
N GLU A 331 -15.40 -12.07 -8.49
CA GLU A 331 -16.31 -12.98 -9.20
C GLU A 331 -15.89 -13.18 -10.66
N SER A 332 -15.29 -12.16 -11.29
CA SER A 332 -14.75 -12.28 -12.65
C SER A 332 -13.60 -13.29 -12.76
N PHE A 333 -12.79 -13.46 -11.70
CA PHE A 333 -11.67 -14.41 -11.69
C PHE A 333 -12.10 -15.88 -11.64
N ALA A 334 -13.37 -16.14 -11.27
CA ALA A 334 -13.94 -17.48 -11.29
C ALA A 334 -14.44 -17.90 -12.69
N LEU A 335 -14.42 -16.99 -13.67
CA LEU A 335 -14.78 -17.30 -15.05
C LEU A 335 -13.71 -18.22 -15.67
N PRO A 336 -14.10 -19.25 -16.46
CA PRO A 336 -13.13 -20.13 -17.10
C PRO A 336 -12.15 -19.38 -18.01
N ASP A 337 -10.88 -19.80 -18.02
CA ASP A 337 -9.84 -19.22 -18.88
C ASP A 337 -10.27 -19.29 -20.36
N SER A 338 -10.58 -18.14 -20.95
CA SER A 338 -11.03 -18.02 -22.35
C SER A 338 -9.89 -18.18 -23.38
N HIS A 339 -8.63 -18.17 -22.92
CA HIS A 339 -7.44 -18.08 -23.78
C HIS A 339 -6.84 -19.44 -24.21
N GLY A 340 -7.46 -20.58 -23.84
CA GLY A 340 -7.09 -21.89 -24.41
C GLY A 340 -7.56 -22.09 -25.86
N SER A 341 -8.33 -21.13 -26.39
CA SER A 341 -8.81 -21.07 -27.75
C SER A 341 -7.77 -20.40 -28.64
N PHE A 342 -7.28 -21.10 -29.65
CA PHE A 342 -6.37 -20.56 -30.67
C PHE A 342 -6.93 -19.24 -31.22
N ALA A 343 -6.04 -18.28 -31.49
CA ALA A 343 -6.37 -17.00 -32.11
C ALA A 343 -7.38 -17.20 -33.26
N GLY A 344 -8.63 -16.75 -33.04
CA GLY A 344 -9.73 -16.87 -34.00
C GLY A 344 -10.94 -17.70 -33.57
N THR A 345 -10.95 -18.39 -32.43
CA THR A 345 -12.19 -18.99 -31.90
C THR A 345 -12.89 -18.05 -30.90
N ASN A 346 -14.13 -17.65 -31.24
CA ASN A 346 -14.98 -16.78 -30.42
C ASN A 346 -14.99 -17.21 -28.95
N THR A 347 -14.94 -16.22 -28.04
CA THR A 347 -15.20 -16.43 -26.61
C THR A 347 -16.52 -17.21 -26.47
N PRO A 348 -16.56 -18.30 -25.68
CA PRO A 348 -17.78 -19.08 -25.52
C PRO A 348 -18.94 -18.18 -25.08
N ILE A 349 -20.10 -18.30 -25.73
CA ILE A 349 -21.29 -17.45 -25.51
C ILE A 349 -21.63 -17.32 -24.02
N TYR A 350 -21.52 -18.40 -23.25
CA TYR A 350 -21.74 -18.39 -21.80
C TYR A 350 -20.81 -17.42 -21.05
N ILE A 351 -19.55 -17.30 -21.44
CA ILE A 351 -18.61 -16.35 -20.82
C ILE A 351 -19.00 -14.92 -21.18
N GLU A 352 -19.42 -14.66 -22.43
CA GLU A 352 -19.88 -13.34 -22.85
C GLU A 352 -21.14 -12.91 -22.06
N GLU A 353 -22.08 -13.82 -21.85
CA GLU A 353 -23.28 -13.58 -21.03
C GLU A 353 -22.91 -13.25 -19.57
N GLN A 354 -22.00 -14.02 -18.97
CA GLN A 354 -21.57 -13.81 -17.59
C GLN A 354 -20.80 -12.49 -17.42
N VAL A 355 -19.91 -12.15 -18.36
CA VAL A 355 -19.24 -10.84 -18.40
C VAL A 355 -20.28 -9.72 -18.55
N GLY A 356 -21.29 -9.89 -19.41
CA GLY A 356 -22.38 -8.94 -19.56
C GLY A 356 -23.20 -8.73 -18.28
N VAL A 357 -23.38 -9.76 -17.46
CA VAL A 357 -24.02 -9.66 -16.12
C VAL A 357 -23.15 -8.86 -15.15
N LEU A 358 -21.84 -9.17 -15.07
CA LEU A 358 -20.90 -8.46 -14.21
C LEU A 358 -20.76 -6.98 -14.62
N LEU A 359 -20.71 -6.72 -15.93
CA LEU A 359 -20.62 -5.37 -16.49
C LEU A 359 -21.86 -4.53 -16.15
N ARG A 360 -23.07 -5.08 -16.30
CA ARG A 360 -24.30 -4.41 -15.88
C ARG A 360 -24.31 -4.10 -14.39
N ARG A 361 -23.88 -5.04 -13.54
CA ARG A 361 -23.77 -4.80 -12.09
C ARG A 361 -22.76 -3.70 -11.75
N ALA A 362 -21.64 -3.63 -12.46
CA ALA A 362 -20.68 -2.54 -12.29
C ALA A 362 -21.27 -1.20 -12.73
N LEU A 363 -22.02 -1.16 -13.84
CA LEU A 363 -22.72 0.04 -14.28
C LEU A 363 -23.84 0.48 -13.32
N GLU A 364 -24.54 -0.47 -12.68
CA GLU A 364 -25.58 -0.20 -11.69
C GLU A 364 -25.02 0.28 -10.33
N PHE A 365 -23.73 0.10 -10.07
CA PHE A 365 -23.09 0.68 -8.87
C PHE A 365 -23.21 2.20 -8.90
N ASP A 366 -23.84 2.77 -7.87
CA ASP A 366 -23.99 4.21 -7.69
C ASP A 366 -23.02 4.71 -6.61
N PRO A 367 -21.98 5.48 -6.99
CA PRO A 367 -21.01 6.05 -6.06
C PRO A 367 -21.62 6.98 -5.00
N ILE A 368 -22.71 7.69 -5.31
CA ILE A 368 -23.38 8.61 -4.38
C ILE A 368 -24.14 7.80 -3.33
N VAL A 369 -24.91 6.80 -3.74
CA VAL A 369 -25.62 5.92 -2.80
C VAL A 369 -24.64 5.14 -1.93
N TRP A 370 -23.56 4.63 -2.51
CA TRP A 370 -22.49 3.98 -1.75
C TRP A 370 -21.86 4.92 -0.72
N SER A 371 -21.59 6.17 -1.10
CA SER A 371 -20.98 7.16 -0.21
C SER A 371 -21.83 7.48 1.03
N SER A 372 -23.13 7.23 0.98
CA SER A 372 -24.05 7.43 2.11
C SER A 372 -24.06 6.26 3.11
N ASN A 373 -23.53 5.09 2.72
CA ASN A 373 -23.64 3.85 3.48
C ASN A 373 -22.29 3.31 3.99
N PHE A 374 -21.17 3.69 3.37
CA PHE A 374 -19.84 3.23 3.83
C PHE A 374 -19.45 3.92 5.14
N ALA A 375 -18.55 3.28 5.89
CA ALA A 375 -17.99 3.88 7.10
C ALA A 375 -16.77 4.75 6.73
N PRO A 376 -16.81 6.08 6.98
CA PRO A 376 -15.64 6.93 6.75
C PRO A 376 -14.47 6.53 7.65
N ALA A 377 -13.26 6.61 7.12
CA ALA A 377 -12.04 6.37 7.90
C ALA A 377 -11.76 7.53 8.89
N SER A 378 -12.24 8.73 8.55
CA SER A 378 -12.02 9.95 9.32
C SER A 378 -13.25 10.85 9.25
N PRO A 379 -13.58 11.60 10.31
CA PRO A 379 -14.64 12.62 10.25
C PRO A 379 -14.31 13.79 9.30
N PHE A 380 -13.05 13.92 8.88
CA PHE A 380 -12.58 14.96 7.95
C PHE A 380 -12.49 14.47 6.50
N GLU A 381 -12.99 13.28 6.23
CA GLU A 381 -12.99 12.68 4.91
C GLU A 381 -13.84 13.48 3.92
N ASP A 382 -13.25 13.83 2.77
CA ASP A 382 -13.97 14.51 1.70
C ASP A 382 -14.79 13.52 0.89
N ILE A 383 -16.10 13.50 1.17
CA ILE A 383 -17.06 12.62 0.51
C ILE A 383 -17.13 12.89 -1.01
N GLN A 384 -16.92 14.12 -1.46
CA GLN A 384 -16.93 14.41 -2.89
C GLN A 384 -15.73 13.75 -3.59
N GLN A 385 -14.55 13.81 -2.99
CA GLN A 385 -13.39 13.10 -3.52
C GLN A 385 -13.62 11.59 -3.53
N ARG A 386 -14.27 11.04 -2.50
CA ARG A 386 -14.65 9.62 -2.43
C ARG A 386 -15.60 9.21 -3.56
N ILE A 387 -16.60 10.03 -3.84
CA ILE A 387 -17.51 9.82 -4.96
C ILE A 387 -16.74 9.84 -6.28
N ARG A 388 -15.83 10.81 -6.49
CA ARG A 388 -15.05 10.93 -7.73
C ARG A 388 -14.16 9.71 -7.95
N ILE A 389 -13.41 9.27 -6.94
CA ILE A 389 -12.54 8.09 -7.09
C ILE A 389 -13.35 6.81 -7.26
N ALA A 390 -14.50 6.68 -6.58
CA ALA A 390 -15.41 5.55 -6.75
C ALA A 390 -16.03 5.51 -8.17
N SER A 391 -16.37 6.66 -8.74
CA SER A 391 -16.79 6.75 -10.14
C SER A 391 -15.68 6.36 -11.11
N ALA A 392 -14.45 6.83 -10.88
CA ALA A 392 -13.30 6.44 -11.70
C ALA A 392 -13.05 4.91 -11.61
N HIS A 393 -13.11 4.33 -10.41
CA HIS A 393 -13.01 2.87 -10.23
C HIS A 393 -14.14 2.12 -10.94
N ARG A 394 -15.39 2.62 -10.89
CA ARG A 394 -16.53 2.02 -11.61
C ARG A 394 -16.24 1.91 -13.10
N SER A 395 -15.78 3.00 -13.72
CA SER A 395 -15.50 3.04 -15.15
C SER A 395 -14.27 2.19 -15.51
N ALA A 396 -13.24 2.20 -14.66
CA ALA A 396 -12.07 1.33 -14.81
C ALA A 396 -12.40 -0.17 -14.68
N VAL A 397 -13.27 -0.57 -13.74
CA VAL A 397 -13.75 -1.95 -13.63
C VAL A 397 -14.56 -2.35 -14.87
N CYS A 398 -15.38 -1.44 -15.41
CA CYS A 398 -16.10 -1.70 -16.65
C CYS A 398 -15.14 -1.91 -17.83
N ILE A 399 -14.06 -1.11 -17.93
CA ILE A 399 -12.99 -1.32 -18.91
C ILE A 399 -12.43 -2.73 -18.72
N TYR A 400 -11.91 -3.06 -17.53
CA TYR A 400 -11.32 -4.36 -17.24
C TYR A 400 -12.23 -5.54 -17.65
N LEU A 401 -13.49 -5.53 -17.26
CA LEU A 401 -14.46 -6.59 -17.60
C LEU A 401 -14.70 -6.69 -19.11
N ALA A 402 -14.86 -5.56 -19.79
CA ALA A 402 -15.12 -5.50 -21.22
C ALA A 402 -13.96 -6.06 -22.06
N ARG A 403 -12.71 -6.04 -21.55
CA ARG A 403 -11.53 -6.49 -22.29
C ARG A 403 -11.46 -7.99 -22.56
N VAL A 404 -12.25 -8.79 -21.85
CA VAL A 404 -12.41 -10.24 -22.12
C VAL A 404 -13.22 -10.48 -23.40
N LEU A 405 -14.00 -9.48 -23.84
CA LEU A 405 -14.85 -9.57 -25.02
C LEU A 405 -14.10 -9.12 -26.28
N PRO A 406 -14.37 -9.73 -27.46
CA PRO A 406 -13.87 -9.21 -28.72
C PRO A 406 -14.50 -7.85 -29.03
N SER A 407 -13.79 -6.98 -29.74
CA SER A 407 -14.30 -5.64 -30.12
C SER A 407 -15.57 -5.68 -30.98
N THR A 408 -15.83 -6.81 -31.66
CA THR A 408 -17.06 -7.07 -32.42
C THR A 408 -18.21 -7.58 -31.56
N ASN A 409 -18.02 -7.77 -30.26
CA ASN A 409 -19.07 -8.25 -29.38
C ASN A 409 -20.21 -7.21 -29.33
N PRO A 410 -21.50 -7.61 -29.44
CA PRO A 410 -22.62 -6.68 -29.43
C PRO A 410 -22.68 -5.75 -28.22
N LEU A 411 -22.13 -6.15 -27.07
CA LEU A 411 -22.08 -5.32 -25.86
C LEU A 411 -21.14 -4.10 -26.00
N LEU A 412 -20.19 -4.16 -26.93
CA LEU A 412 -19.18 -3.12 -27.19
C LEU A 412 -19.39 -2.41 -28.52
N ASP A 413 -19.83 -3.14 -29.56
CA ASP A 413 -19.96 -2.63 -30.92
C ASP A 413 -21.11 -1.61 -31.02
N PRO A 414 -20.82 -0.31 -31.24
CA PRO A 414 -21.85 0.71 -31.33
C PRO A 414 -22.86 0.48 -32.46
N THR A 415 -22.48 -0.29 -33.48
CA THR A 415 -23.33 -0.60 -34.64
C THR A 415 -24.34 -1.72 -34.37
N SER A 416 -24.16 -2.49 -33.29
CA SER A 416 -25.03 -3.61 -32.92
C SER A 416 -26.43 -3.17 -32.46
N GLY A 417 -26.57 -1.91 -32.00
CA GLY A 417 -27.77 -1.40 -31.35
C GLY A 417 -28.03 -1.95 -29.93
N THR A 418 -27.17 -2.84 -29.43
CA THR A 418 -27.24 -3.44 -28.09
C THR A 418 -26.01 -3.17 -27.24
N ALA A 419 -25.11 -2.30 -27.70
CA ALA A 419 -23.95 -1.87 -26.94
C ALA A 419 -24.37 -1.21 -25.63
N ILE A 420 -23.74 -1.63 -24.53
CA ILE A 420 -24.00 -1.10 -23.19
C ILE A 420 -22.84 -0.26 -22.67
N VAL A 421 -21.65 -0.39 -23.26
CA VAL A 421 -20.47 0.42 -22.94
C VAL A 421 -19.71 0.81 -24.19
N SER A 422 -18.95 1.91 -24.08
CA SER A 422 -17.91 2.30 -25.03
C SER A 422 -16.60 2.43 -24.25
N LEU A 423 -15.54 1.72 -24.67
CA LEU A 423 -14.24 1.75 -24.00
C LEU A 423 -13.64 3.16 -23.97
N THR A 424 -13.81 3.93 -25.05
CA THR A 424 -13.35 5.32 -25.11
C THR A 424 -14.15 6.21 -24.17
N ALA A 425 -15.48 6.07 -24.12
CA ALA A 425 -16.31 6.84 -23.20
C ALA A 425 -16.01 6.51 -21.72
N LEU A 426 -15.71 5.25 -21.41
CA LEU A 426 -15.28 4.85 -20.07
C LEU A 426 -13.91 5.44 -19.71
N ALA A 427 -12.96 5.47 -20.65
CA ALA A 427 -11.65 6.10 -20.45
C ALA A 427 -11.79 7.61 -20.21
N ASP A 428 -12.61 8.28 -21.01
CA ASP A 428 -12.94 9.71 -20.85
C ASP A 428 -13.57 10.00 -19.49
N ASP A 429 -14.46 9.11 -19.02
CA ASP A 429 -15.12 9.25 -17.71
C ASP A 429 -14.13 9.10 -16.55
N VAL A 430 -13.19 8.14 -16.62
CA VAL A 430 -12.08 8.03 -15.65
C VAL A 430 -11.27 9.32 -15.60
N VAL A 431 -10.84 9.82 -16.76
CA VAL A 431 -10.06 11.07 -16.89
C VAL A 431 -10.85 12.25 -16.35
N HIS A 432 -12.13 12.36 -16.69
CA HIS A 432 -13.03 13.40 -16.18
C HIS A 432 -13.06 13.39 -14.65
N HIS A 433 -13.32 12.24 -14.02
CA HIS A 433 -13.40 12.16 -12.57
C HIS A 433 -12.08 12.49 -11.88
N ILE A 434 -10.95 12.02 -12.41
CA ILE A 434 -9.63 12.23 -11.82
C ILE A 434 -9.11 13.65 -12.04
N SER A 435 -9.51 14.32 -13.13
CA SER A 435 -9.13 15.74 -13.38
C SER A 435 -9.65 16.74 -12.34
N HIS A 436 -10.59 16.32 -11.49
CA HIS A 436 -11.08 17.13 -10.37
C HIS A 436 -10.25 16.98 -9.09
N LEU A 437 -9.33 16.01 -9.05
CA LEU A 437 -8.40 15.78 -7.95
C LEU A 437 -7.09 16.51 -8.23
N LYS A 438 -6.42 16.95 -7.16
CA LYS A 438 -5.14 17.66 -7.21
C LYS A 438 -4.08 16.90 -6.41
N PRO A 439 -2.78 17.08 -6.70
CA PRO A 439 -1.71 16.41 -5.96
C PRO A 439 -1.70 16.59 -4.44
N GLY A 440 -2.34 17.65 -3.92
CA GLY A 440 -2.49 17.89 -2.47
C GLY A 440 -3.71 17.21 -1.83
N ASP A 441 -4.59 16.61 -2.62
CA ASP A 441 -5.78 15.94 -2.13
C ASP A 441 -5.43 14.55 -1.56
N PRO A 442 -5.98 14.14 -0.39
CA PRO A 442 -5.63 12.85 0.23
C PRO A 442 -5.84 11.63 -0.66
N LEU A 443 -6.83 11.67 -1.55
CA LEU A 443 -7.17 10.57 -2.47
C LEU A 443 -6.41 10.61 -3.79
N PHE A 444 -5.52 11.57 -4.02
CA PHE A 444 -4.72 11.61 -5.24
C PHE A 444 -3.83 10.36 -5.37
N LYS A 445 -3.42 9.74 -4.25
CA LYS A 445 -2.67 8.47 -4.25
C LYS A 445 -3.45 7.25 -4.79
N SER A 446 -4.76 7.38 -4.96
CA SER A 446 -5.66 6.29 -5.37
C SER A 446 -5.86 6.15 -6.88
N ILE A 447 -5.24 7.04 -7.68
CA ILE A 447 -5.62 7.25 -9.09
C ILE A 447 -4.92 6.33 -10.09
N CYS A 448 -3.82 5.67 -9.71
CA CYS A 448 -2.94 5.02 -10.69
C CYS A 448 -3.63 3.87 -11.44
N TRP A 449 -4.25 2.91 -10.73
CA TRP A 449 -4.89 1.78 -11.42
C TRP A 449 -6.03 2.21 -12.36
N PRO A 450 -6.98 3.09 -11.96
CA PRO A 450 -7.96 3.62 -12.90
C PRO A 450 -7.34 4.35 -14.10
N LEU A 451 -6.36 5.24 -13.87
CA LEU A 451 -5.68 5.97 -14.95
C LEU A 451 -4.93 5.04 -15.89
N PHE A 452 -4.33 3.97 -15.38
CA PHE A 452 -3.62 3.01 -16.19
C PHE A 452 -4.57 2.33 -17.17
N LEU A 453 -5.76 1.89 -16.70
CA LEU A 453 -6.76 1.28 -17.58
C LEU A 453 -7.29 2.27 -18.62
N ALA A 454 -7.61 3.50 -18.22
CA ALA A 454 -8.02 4.55 -19.15
C ALA A 454 -6.93 4.88 -20.18
N GLY A 455 -5.68 4.98 -19.74
CA GLY A 455 -4.53 5.24 -20.60
C GLY A 455 -4.30 4.13 -21.60
N ALA A 456 -4.44 2.87 -21.21
CA ALA A 456 -4.28 1.74 -22.11
C ALA A 456 -5.37 1.70 -23.21
N GLU A 457 -6.60 2.14 -22.89
CA GLU A 457 -7.67 2.33 -23.88
C GLU A 457 -7.51 3.60 -24.74
N SER A 458 -6.79 4.61 -24.24
CA SER A 458 -6.65 5.90 -24.92
C SER A 458 -6.03 5.81 -26.32
N GLU A 459 -6.66 6.50 -27.26
CA GLU A 459 -6.17 6.71 -28.63
C GLU A 459 -5.88 8.19 -28.91
N ASP A 460 -6.34 9.11 -28.05
CA ASP A 460 -6.12 10.54 -28.18
C ASP A 460 -4.73 10.93 -27.61
N PRO A 461 -3.82 11.49 -28.43
CA PRO A 461 -2.52 11.95 -27.96
C PRO A 461 -2.59 12.96 -26.80
N ALA A 462 -3.59 13.85 -26.78
CA ALA A 462 -3.72 14.85 -25.72
C ALA A 462 -4.11 14.20 -24.38
N GLN A 463 -5.04 13.25 -24.40
CA GLN A 463 -5.37 12.44 -23.24
C GLN A 463 -4.18 11.60 -22.75
N ARG A 464 -3.43 10.95 -23.66
CA ARG A 464 -2.20 10.20 -23.31
C ARG A 464 -1.18 11.08 -22.60
N GLU A 465 -0.92 12.29 -23.13
CA GLU A 465 -0.03 13.27 -22.50
C GLU A 465 -0.52 13.69 -21.11
N TRP A 466 -1.81 14.01 -20.97
CA TRP A 466 -2.39 14.38 -19.69
C TRP A 466 -2.24 13.27 -18.63
N ILE A 467 -2.44 12.01 -19.02
CA ILE A 467 -2.26 10.85 -18.13
C ILE A 467 -0.79 10.74 -17.70
N MET A 468 0.17 10.88 -18.61
CA MET A 468 1.60 10.80 -18.30
C MET A 468 2.06 11.90 -17.34
N ASN A 469 1.51 13.11 -17.48
CA ASN A 469 1.77 14.24 -16.58
C ASN A 469 1.17 14.00 -15.19
N THR A 470 -0.06 13.51 -15.14
CA THR A 470 -0.74 13.18 -13.87
C THR A 470 0.00 12.08 -13.11
N LEU A 471 0.52 11.06 -13.81
CA LEU A 471 1.35 10.01 -13.20
C LEU A 471 2.72 10.53 -12.72
N ASP A 472 3.29 11.56 -13.35
CA ASP A 472 4.50 12.23 -12.85
C ASP A 472 4.22 12.99 -11.54
N GLU A 473 3.10 13.73 -11.50
CA GLU A 473 2.66 14.40 -10.27
C GLU A 473 2.44 13.40 -9.12
N LEU A 474 1.81 12.26 -9.43
CA LEU A 474 1.63 11.18 -8.47
C LEU A 474 2.96 10.57 -8.02
N TYR A 475 3.92 10.39 -8.93
CA TYR A 475 5.25 9.91 -8.59
C TYR A 475 5.99 10.86 -7.65
N VAL A 476 5.85 12.16 -7.85
CA VAL A 476 6.44 13.17 -6.97
C VAL A 476 5.80 13.17 -5.58
N LEU A 477 4.55 12.73 -5.44
CA LEU A 477 3.87 12.59 -4.15
C LEU A 477 4.32 11.32 -3.42
N MET A 478 4.39 10.18 -4.13
CA MET A 478 4.60 8.87 -3.49
C MET A 478 6.04 8.38 -3.55
N PHE A 479 6.79 8.70 -4.59
CA PHE A 479 8.10 8.13 -4.95
C PHE A 479 8.13 6.59 -5.03
N TRP A 480 7.02 5.96 -5.40
CA TRP A 480 6.96 4.52 -5.58
C TRP A 480 7.36 4.13 -7.00
N GLY A 481 8.27 3.15 -7.11
CA GLY A 481 8.89 2.77 -8.38
C GLY A 481 7.93 2.21 -9.42
N TYR A 482 6.82 1.60 -9.00
CA TYR A 482 5.82 1.04 -9.93
C TYR A 482 5.20 2.10 -10.85
N LEU A 483 5.11 3.36 -10.43
CA LEU A 483 4.55 4.45 -11.27
C LEU A 483 5.38 4.67 -12.54
N ARG A 484 6.71 4.55 -12.44
CA ARG A 484 7.61 4.58 -13.61
C ARG A 484 7.42 3.35 -14.50
N THR A 485 7.14 2.20 -13.90
CA THR A 485 6.80 0.98 -14.65
C THR A 485 5.48 1.17 -15.39
N SER A 486 4.43 1.67 -14.73
CA SER A 486 3.12 1.96 -15.34
C SER A 486 3.27 2.87 -16.56
N LYS A 487 4.02 3.96 -16.45
CA LYS A 487 4.29 4.88 -17.58
C LYS A 487 4.96 4.17 -18.76
N ARG A 488 6.03 3.40 -18.51
CA ARG A 488 6.74 2.64 -19.55
C ARG A 488 5.85 1.61 -20.25
N VAL A 489 4.95 0.98 -19.48
CA VAL A 489 4.01 0.00 -20.01
C VAL A 489 2.96 0.70 -20.89
N LEU A 490 2.45 1.86 -20.49
CA LEU A 490 1.54 2.66 -21.32
C LEU A 490 2.19 3.09 -22.64
N GLU A 491 3.42 3.62 -22.60
CA GLU A 491 4.17 4.00 -23.81
C GLU A 491 4.35 2.82 -24.78
N ALA A 492 4.64 1.66 -24.23
CA ALA A 492 4.72 0.42 -24.99
C ALA A 492 3.37 0.06 -25.64
N ILE A 493 2.28 0.04 -24.86
CA ILE A 493 0.93 -0.24 -25.36
C ILE A 493 0.58 0.69 -26.52
N TRP A 494 0.86 1.99 -26.37
CA TRP A 494 0.60 2.99 -27.40
C TRP A 494 1.45 2.77 -28.65
N LYS A 495 2.74 2.50 -28.49
CA LYS A 495 3.61 2.17 -29.62
C LYS A 495 3.06 0.97 -30.42
N PHE A 496 2.61 -0.09 -29.74
CA PHE A 496 2.00 -1.23 -30.41
C PHE A 496 0.69 -0.88 -31.11
N LYS A 497 -0.20 -0.12 -30.46
CA LYS A 497 -1.46 0.33 -31.06
C LYS A 497 -1.23 1.20 -32.29
N ASP A 498 -0.22 2.07 -32.26
CA ASP A 498 0.07 3.00 -33.35
C ASP A 498 0.77 2.28 -34.54
N GLU A 499 1.53 1.20 -34.28
CA GLU A 499 2.16 0.37 -35.30
C GLU A 499 1.20 -0.67 -35.91
N ALA A 500 0.26 -1.19 -35.13
CA ALA A 500 -0.75 -2.14 -35.57
C ALA A 500 -1.88 -1.37 -36.28
N GLY A 501 -1.98 -1.51 -37.60
CA GLY A 501 -2.97 -0.76 -38.39
C GLY A 501 -4.44 -0.96 -37.92
N PRO A 502 -5.41 -0.17 -38.43
CA PRO A 502 -6.79 -0.07 -37.90
C PRO A 502 -7.63 -1.37 -37.83
N SER A 503 -7.09 -2.50 -38.26
CA SER A 503 -7.78 -3.78 -38.44
C SER A 503 -7.25 -4.93 -37.58
N SER A 504 -6.22 -4.72 -36.77
CA SER A 504 -5.83 -5.71 -35.74
C SER A 504 -6.71 -5.57 -34.51
N GLY A 505 -7.28 -6.68 -34.03
CA GLY A 505 -8.04 -6.70 -32.78
C GLY A 505 -7.20 -6.14 -31.63
N ASN A 506 -7.58 -4.97 -31.11
CA ASN A 506 -6.81 -4.18 -30.15
C ASN A 506 -6.90 -4.74 -28.73
N CYS A 507 -6.33 -5.93 -28.50
CA CYS A 507 -6.21 -6.50 -27.17
C CYS A 507 -4.79 -6.30 -26.58
N TRP A 508 -4.45 -5.08 -26.16
CA TRP A 508 -3.19 -4.79 -25.42
C TRP A 508 -2.94 -5.68 -24.20
N VAL A 509 -3.99 -6.29 -23.66
CA VAL A 509 -3.95 -7.29 -22.60
C VAL A 509 -3.10 -8.52 -22.98
N GLU A 510 -3.12 -8.97 -24.24
CA GLU A 510 -2.21 -10.05 -24.69
C GLU A 510 -0.76 -9.58 -24.78
N GLN A 511 -0.54 -8.31 -25.11
CA GLN A 511 0.79 -7.72 -25.20
C GLN A 511 1.45 -7.57 -23.82
N LEU A 512 0.67 -7.40 -22.75
CA LEU A 512 1.20 -7.46 -21.39
C LEU A 512 1.85 -8.81 -21.06
N LYS A 513 1.40 -9.91 -21.69
CA LYS A 513 2.05 -11.23 -21.54
C LYS A 513 3.45 -11.22 -22.13
N ASP A 514 3.62 -10.56 -23.28
CA ASP A 514 4.89 -10.47 -24.00
C ASP A 514 5.92 -9.58 -23.28
N PHE A 515 5.47 -8.69 -22.39
CA PHE A 515 6.36 -7.99 -21.47
C PHE A 515 7.05 -8.91 -20.45
N GLY A 516 6.67 -10.19 -20.38
CA GLY A 516 7.40 -11.23 -19.65
C GLY A 516 7.40 -11.08 -18.12
N HIS A 517 6.67 -10.10 -17.59
CA HIS A 517 6.67 -9.73 -16.18
C HIS A 517 5.26 -9.75 -15.60
N ASP A 518 5.11 -10.34 -14.40
CA ASP A 518 3.89 -10.20 -13.61
C ASP A 518 3.91 -8.79 -12.99
N ILE A 519 3.10 -7.87 -13.53
CA ILE A 519 3.08 -6.46 -13.10
C ILE A 519 1.96 -6.25 -12.08
N LEU A 520 2.30 -5.61 -10.95
CA LEU A 520 1.34 -5.07 -10.00
C LEU A 520 1.27 -3.56 -10.15
N ILE A 521 0.10 -3.08 -10.55
CA ILE A 521 -0.25 -1.66 -10.61
C ILE A 521 -1.28 -1.42 -9.51
N ALA A 522 -0.93 -0.57 -8.56
CA ALA A 522 -1.76 -0.23 -7.41
C ALA A 522 -2.32 1.18 -7.58
#